data_AF-A0A2H3D2Y8-F1
#
_entry.id   AF-A0A2H3D2Y8-F1
#
_cell.length_a   1.000
_cell.length_b   1.000
_cell.length_c   1.000
_cell.angle_alpha   90.00
_cell.angle_beta   90.00
_cell.angle_gamma   90.00
#
_symmetry.space_group_name_H-M   'P 1'
#
loop_
_entity.id
_entity.type
_entity.pdbx_description
1 polymer ?
#
loop_
_entity_poly.entity_id
_entity_poly.type
_entity_poly.pdbx_seq_one_letter_code
_entity_poly.pdbx_strand_id
1 'polypeptide(L)'
;MAPSMPGPNEKSAPRFESSTDPEELERFFSRLELFDKSAVTTDAEKKKYAVICTDIKTEKQWKVLEHYTKGTFEEFKKDILSSYDGALAGNCDAMQEMKQLVSRYRLSPIQERSDYMSFKWEFQVLAVVLKSEDVCSNRELVDQLLTPMSDGLYNSMKL
;
A
#
# COMPACT_ATOMS: atom_id res chain seq x y z
N MET A 1 -16.50 30.26 7.77
CA MET A 1 -15.25 29.95 8.49
C MET A 1 -14.85 28.54 8.07
N ALA A 2 -13.63 28.35 7.57
CA ALA A 2 -13.13 27.00 7.30
C ALA A 2 -12.96 26.25 8.64
N PRO A 3 -13.33 24.98 8.74
CA PRO A 3 -13.11 24.19 9.95
C PRO A 3 -11.61 24.14 10.27
N SER A 4 -11.26 24.38 11.54
CA SER A 4 -9.89 24.19 12.02
C SER A 4 -9.58 22.70 12.08
N MET A 5 -8.34 22.32 11.78
CA MET A 5 -7.92 20.92 11.90
C MET A 5 -8.13 20.43 13.33
N PRO A 6 -8.58 19.18 13.52
CA PRO A 6 -8.72 18.62 14.85
C PRO A 6 -7.37 18.63 15.57
N GLY A 7 -7.40 18.97 16.85
CA GLY A 7 -6.20 19.02 17.68
C GLY A 7 -5.47 17.66 17.70
N PRO A 8 -4.14 17.62 17.82
CA PRO A 8 -3.32 16.40 17.80
C PRO A 8 -3.81 15.25 18.68
N ASN A 9 -4.45 15.59 19.81
CA ASN A 9 -4.93 14.66 20.81
C ASN A 9 -6.44 14.41 20.74
N GLU A 10 -7.14 15.03 19.80
CA GLU A 10 -8.57 14.81 19.59
C GLU A 10 -8.82 13.43 18.98
N LYS A 11 -9.98 12.85 19.28
CA LYS A 11 -10.40 11.55 18.69
C LYS A 11 -10.61 11.63 17.19
N SER A 12 -10.86 12.83 16.67
CA SER A 12 -11.08 13.13 15.26
C SER A 12 -9.78 13.35 14.48
N ALA A 13 -8.63 13.45 15.16
CA ALA A 13 -7.35 13.61 14.48
C ALA A 13 -6.91 12.29 13.85
N PRO A 14 -6.52 12.29 12.55
CA PRO A 14 -5.93 11.11 11.94
C PRO A 14 -4.64 10.77 12.69
N ARG A 15 -4.50 9.50 13.09
CA ARG A 15 -3.30 8.98 13.73
C ARG A 15 -2.64 7.98 12.81
N PHE A 16 -1.31 7.97 12.85
CA PHE A 16 -0.54 6.92 12.22
C PHE A 16 -0.46 5.74 13.18
N GLU A 17 -1.12 4.64 12.84
CA GLU A 17 -1.31 3.49 13.75
C GLU A 17 -0.24 2.41 13.56
N SER A 18 0.32 2.26 12.37
CA SER A 18 1.27 1.18 12.05
C SER A 18 2.35 1.64 11.08
N SER A 19 3.61 1.50 11.50
CA SER A 19 4.81 1.74 10.67
C SER A 19 5.22 0.53 9.82
N THR A 20 4.56 -0.61 10.00
CA THR A 20 4.89 -1.88 9.32
C THR A 20 3.92 -2.21 8.19
N ASP A 21 2.86 -1.42 8.03
CA ASP A 21 1.84 -1.61 7.00
C ASP A 21 1.92 -0.47 5.97
N PRO A 22 2.32 -0.75 4.71
CA PRO A 22 2.36 0.25 3.65
C PRO A 22 1.00 0.89 3.36
N GLU A 23 -0.07 0.09 3.41
CA GLU A 23 -1.41 0.56 3.10
C GLU A 23 -1.88 1.57 4.16
N GLU A 24 -1.47 1.40 5.41
CA GLU A 24 -1.77 2.38 6.47
C GLU A 24 -1.01 3.70 6.28
N LEU A 25 0.18 3.68 5.69
CA LEU A 25 0.94 4.90 5.36
C LEU A 25 0.26 5.69 4.24
N GLU A 26 -0.17 5.02 3.16
CA GLU A 26 -0.95 5.67 2.10
C GLU A 26 -2.28 6.20 2.63
N ARG A 27 -3.00 5.38 3.39
CA ARG A 27 -4.27 5.75 4.01
C ARG A 27 -4.13 6.91 4.97
N PHE A 28 -3.04 6.98 5.73
CA PHE A 28 -2.73 8.09 6.61
C PHE A 28 -2.58 9.40 5.82
N PHE A 29 -1.82 9.39 4.72
CA PHE A 29 -1.71 10.58 3.86
C PHE A 29 -3.03 10.95 3.18
N SER A 30 -3.84 9.98 2.74
CA SER A 30 -5.19 10.27 2.22
C SER A 30 -6.11 10.88 3.27
N ARG A 31 -6.00 10.49 4.55
CA ARG A 31 -6.72 11.15 5.65
C ARG A 31 -6.20 12.57 5.89
N LEU A 32 -4.92 12.83 5.66
CA LEU A 32 -4.32 14.15 5.78
C LEU A 32 -4.70 15.08 4.61
N GLU A 33 -5.02 14.56 3.43
CA GLU A 33 -5.55 15.37 2.31
C GLU A 33 -6.89 16.09 2.64
N LEU A 34 -7.50 15.80 3.80
CA LEU A 34 -8.52 16.68 4.37
C LEU A 34 -8.01 18.11 4.67
N PHE A 35 -6.70 18.38 4.60
CA PHE A 35 -6.12 19.71 4.72
C PHE A 35 -6.79 20.74 3.80
N ASP A 36 -7.23 20.34 2.61
CA ASP A 36 -7.87 21.23 1.63
C ASP A 36 -9.23 21.77 2.11
N LYS A 37 -9.82 21.13 3.13
CA LYS A 37 -11.04 21.60 3.80
C LYS A 37 -10.74 22.46 5.02
N SER A 38 -9.47 22.63 5.39
CA SER A 38 -9.01 23.27 6.61
C SER A 38 -8.23 24.57 6.35
N ALA A 39 -7.94 25.33 7.40
CA ALA A 39 -7.11 26.53 7.31
C ALA A 39 -5.60 26.25 7.10
N VAL A 40 -5.17 24.98 7.08
CA VAL A 40 -3.77 24.59 6.87
C VAL A 40 -3.43 24.71 5.39
N THR A 41 -2.80 25.83 5.02
CA THR A 41 -2.57 26.18 3.62
C THR A 41 -1.10 26.13 3.23
N THR A 42 -0.17 26.26 4.18
CA THR A 42 1.26 26.26 3.89
C THR A 42 1.87 24.87 4.01
N ASP A 43 2.83 24.55 3.15
CA ASP A 43 3.59 23.28 3.23
C ASP A 43 4.22 23.06 4.60
N ALA A 44 4.70 24.13 5.25
CA ALA A 44 5.31 24.06 6.57
C ALA A 44 4.30 23.63 7.66
N GLU A 45 3.06 24.10 7.59
CA GLU A 45 2.00 23.70 8.52
C GLU A 45 1.53 22.27 8.24
N LYS A 46 1.36 21.90 6.96
CA LYS A 46 1.01 20.52 6.57
C LYS A 46 2.04 19.52 7.09
N LYS A 47 3.34 19.81 6.92
CA LYS A 47 4.44 18.97 7.44
C LYS A 47 4.45 18.86 8.96
N LYS A 48 4.29 19.99 9.67
CA LYS A 48 4.20 19.97 11.15
C LYS A 48 3.03 19.13 11.62
N TYR A 49 1.87 19.29 10.99
CA TYR A 49 0.68 18.55 11.38
C TYR A 49 0.83 17.05 11.13
N ALA A 50 1.34 16.66 9.95
CA ALA A 50 1.59 15.26 9.61
C ALA A 50 2.49 14.58 10.65
N VAL A 51 3.56 15.24 11.08
CA VAL A 51 4.48 14.73 12.09
C VAL A 51 3.84 14.61 13.48
N ILE A 52 3.02 15.59 13.87
CA ILE A 52 2.32 15.60 15.17
C ILE A 52 1.24 14.50 15.25
N CYS A 53 0.69 14.09 14.11
CA CYS A 53 -0.26 13.00 14.00
C CYS A 53 0.37 11.60 14.12
N THR A 54 1.70 11.52 14.30
CA THR A 54 2.43 10.26 14.50
C THR A 54 2.86 10.06 15.95
N ASP A 55 3.40 8.88 16.28
CA ASP A 55 4.01 8.65 17.58
C ASP A 55 5.39 9.33 17.70
N ILE A 56 5.87 9.50 18.94
CA ILE A 56 7.12 10.23 19.25
C ILE A 56 8.34 9.67 18.49
N LYS A 57 8.39 8.36 18.22
CA LYS A 57 9.51 7.74 17.50
C LYS A 57 9.43 8.11 16.02
N THR A 58 8.28 7.92 15.40
CA THR A 58 8.04 8.27 13.99
C THR A 58 8.23 9.76 13.75
N GLU A 59 7.76 10.61 14.66
CA GLU A 59 7.97 12.06 14.60
C GLU A 59 9.45 12.43 14.51
N LYS A 60 10.31 11.80 15.31
CA LYS A 60 11.76 12.05 15.27
C LYS A 60 12.37 11.59 13.95
N GLN A 61 11.92 10.47 13.40
CA GLN A 61 12.43 9.94 12.14
C GLN A 61 12.03 10.81 10.95
N TRP A 62 10.80 11.34 10.93
CA TRP A 62 10.35 12.18 9.83
C TRP A 62 10.98 13.57 9.88
N LYS A 63 11.25 14.12 11.07
CA LYS A 63 11.90 15.44 11.21
C LYS A 63 13.33 15.50 10.69
N VAL A 64 14.02 14.36 10.57
CA VAL A 64 15.40 14.32 10.05
C VAL A 64 15.46 14.20 8.52
N LEU A 65 14.31 14.01 7.85
CA LEU A 65 14.24 13.97 6.39
C LEU A 65 14.58 15.33 5.80
N GLU A 66 15.29 15.32 4.67
CA GLU A 66 15.73 16.52 3.98
C GLU A 66 14.55 17.44 3.65
N HIS A 67 13.48 16.86 3.11
CA HIS A 67 12.32 17.61 2.67
C HIS A 67 11.36 18.04 3.81
N TYR A 68 11.63 17.64 5.04
CA TYR A 68 10.91 18.20 6.20
C TYR A 68 11.26 19.68 6.36
N THR A 69 12.55 19.99 6.29
CA THR A 69 13.08 21.34 6.57
C THR A 69 13.08 22.23 5.33
N LYS A 70 13.23 21.64 4.14
CA LYS A 70 13.31 22.35 2.86
C LYS A 70 12.30 21.73 1.89
N GLY A 71 11.70 22.49 0.99
CA GLY A 71 10.76 21.93 0.00
C GLY A 71 9.30 21.81 0.47
N THR A 72 8.51 21.16 -0.38
CA THR A 72 7.05 21.07 -0.35
C THR A 72 6.56 19.90 0.50
N PHE A 73 5.26 19.88 0.81
CA PHE A 73 4.63 18.74 1.48
C PHE A 73 4.67 17.47 0.62
N GLU A 74 4.55 17.58 -0.70
CA GLU A 74 4.60 16.44 -1.62
C GLU A 74 6.00 15.80 -1.68
N GLU A 75 7.06 16.61 -1.72
CA GLU A 75 8.44 16.10 -1.65
C GLU A 75 8.71 15.38 -0.32
N PHE A 76 8.19 15.92 0.78
CA PHE A 76 8.26 15.27 2.09
C PHE A 76 7.47 13.97 2.17
N LYS A 77 6.24 13.92 1.61
CA LYS A 77 5.44 12.70 1.49
C LYS A 77 6.20 11.64 0.70
N LYS A 78 6.86 12.03 -0.40
CA LYS A 78 7.68 11.15 -1.23
C LYS A 78 8.91 10.61 -0.48
N ASP A 79 9.62 11.44 0.30
CA ASP A 79 10.73 10.99 1.14
C ASP A 79 10.28 9.94 2.16
N ILE A 80 9.13 10.17 2.79
CA ILE A 80 8.55 9.23 3.75
C ILE A 80 8.22 7.93 3.04
N LEU A 81 7.41 7.97 1.98
CA LEU A 81 7.05 6.78 1.21
C LEU A 81 8.29 6.01 0.76
N SER A 82 9.30 6.69 0.19
CA SER A 82 10.54 6.04 -0.23
C SER A 82 11.35 5.44 0.91
N SER A 83 11.34 6.05 2.11
CA SER A 83 12.04 5.49 3.28
C SER A 83 11.38 4.22 3.82
N TYR A 84 10.06 4.13 3.67
CA TYR A 84 9.28 2.95 4.03
C TYR A 84 9.28 1.93 2.89
N ASP A 85 9.26 2.32 1.63
CA ASP A 85 9.46 1.47 0.45
C ASP A 85 10.85 0.84 0.47
N GLY A 86 11.89 1.56 0.91
CA GLY A 86 13.21 0.96 1.14
C GLY A 86 13.23 -0.07 2.28
N ALA A 87 12.34 0.07 3.27
CA ALA A 87 12.13 -0.90 4.35
C ALA A 87 11.18 -2.04 3.95
N LEU A 88 10.26 -1.78 3.03
CA LEU A 88 9.25 -2.69 2.46
C LEU A 88 9.71 -3.41 1.20
N ALA A 89 10.76 -2.95 0.52
CA ALA A 89 11.52 -3.78 -0.40
C ALA A 89 12.09 -5.02 0.32
N GLY A 90 12.12 -4.98 1.67
CA GLY A 90 12.33 -6.15 2.51
C GLY A 90 11.07 -6.98 2.85
N ASN A 91 9.83 -6.57 2.52
CA ASN A 91 8.61 -7.23 2.99
C ASN A 91 7.33 -7.23 2.10
N CYS A 92 7.16 -6.34 1.12
CA CYS A 92 6.08 -6.37 0.12
C CYS A 92 6.67 -6.51 -1.28
N ASP A 93 7.36 -7.62 -1.51
CA ASP A 93 7.65 -8.06 -2.86
C ASP A 93 6.33 -8.60 -3.44
N ALA A 94 5.68 -7.86 -4.33
CA ALA A 94 4.46 -8.32 -5.02
C ALA A 94 4.67 -9.69 -5.68
N MET A 95 5.92 -10.04 -6.04
CA MET A 95 6.29 -11.38 -6.51
C MET A 95 6.25 -12.40 -5.37
N GLN A 96 6.65 -12.04 -4.16
CA GLN A 96 6.53 -12.89 -2.98
C GLN A 96 5.08 -13.12 -2.58
N GLU A 97 4.23 -12.09 -2.63
CA GLU A 97 2.79 -12.23 -2.41
C GLU A 97 2.14 -13.12 -3.49
N MET A 98 2.52 -12.93 -4.76
CA MET A 98 2.08 -13.79 -5.86
C MET A 98 2.49 -15.25 -5.63
N LYS A 99 3.74 -15.50 -5.23
CA LYS A 99 4.24 -16.84 -4.89
C LYS A 99 3.48 -17.45 -3.71
N GLN A 100 3.18 -16.66 -2.68
CA GLN A 100 2.39 -17.12 -1.53
C GLN A 100 0.96 -17.48 -1.96
N LEU A 101 0.30 -16.61 -2.74
CA LEU A 101 -1.03 -16.86 -3.28
C LEU A 101 -1.06 -18.18 -4.07
N VAL A 102 -0.16 -18.36 -5.02
CA VAL A 102 -0.05 -19.60 -5.80
C VAL A 102 0.23 -20.80 -4.89
N SER A 103 1.07 -20.66 -3.87
CA SER A 103 1.38 -21.76 -2.93
C SER A 103 0.16 -22.20 -2.10
N ARG A 104 -0.69 -21.26 -1.66
CA ARG A 104 -1.93 -21.57 -0.90
C ARG A 104 -2.85 -22.47 -1.72
N TYR A 105 -3.06 -22.11 -2.97
CA TYR A 105 -3.94 -22.86 -3.88
C TYR A 105 -3.27 -24.09 -4.51
N ARG A 106 -1.94 -24.24 -4.38
CA ARG A 106 -1.25 -25.50 -4.72
C ARG A 106 -1.45 -26.58 -3.66
N LEU A 107 -1.53 -26.19 -2.39
CA LEU A 107 -1.73 -27.12 -1.27
C LEU A 107 -3.20 -27.55 -1.14
N SER A 108 -4.13 -26.70 -1.55
CA SER A 108 -5.56 -26.99 -1.67
C SER A 108 -6.04 -26.63 -3.08
N PRO A 109 -5.95 -27.57 -4.05
CA PRO A 109 -6.32 -27.33 -5.43
C PRO A 109 -7.75 -26.81 -5.55
N ILE A 110 -7.94 -25.83 -6.43
CA ILE A 110 -9.26 -25.24 -6.69
C ILE A 110 -10.18 -26.30 -7.30
N GLN A 111 -11.23 -26.66 -6.58
CA GLN A 111 -12.23 -27.64 -7.02
C GLN A 111 -13.52 -26.99 -7.50
N GLU A 112 -13.86 -25.80 -6.98
CA GLU A 112 -15.07 -25.06 -7.33
C GLU A 112 -14.80 -23.81 -8.16
N ARG A 113 -15.79 -23.42 -8.96
CA ARG A 113 -15.72 -22.22 -9.79
C ARG A 113 -15.70 -20.92 -8.98
N SER A 114 -16.36 -20.90 -7.83
CA SER A 114 -16.34 -19.81 -6.84
C SER A 114 -14.91 -19.54 -6.35
N ASP A 115 -14.21 -20.59 -5.95
CA ASP A 115 -12.83 -20.53 -5.48
C ASP A 115 -11.87 -20.03 -6.57
N TYR A 116 -12.10 -20.45 -7.82
CA TYR A 116 -11.37 -19.93 -8.97
C TYR A 116 -11.58 -18.43 -9.17
N MET A 117 -12.82 -17.94 -9.04
CA MET A 117 -13.10 -16.52 -9.21
C MET A 117 -12.40 -15.69 -8.13
N SER A 118 -12.41 -16.13 -6.86
CA SER A 118 -11.68 -15.47 -5.78
C SER A 118 -10.17 -15.44 -6.03
N PHE A 119 -9.58 -16.58 -6.39
CA PHE A 119 -8.17 -16.66 -6.77
C PHE A 119 -7.83 -15.75 -7.96
N LYS A 120 -8.64 -15.76 -9.01
CA LYS A 120 -8.43 -14.93 -10.21
C LYS A 120 -8.46 -13.45 -9.87
N TRP A 121 -9.38 -13.01 -9.00
CA TRP A 121 -9.46 -11.62 -8.58
C TRP A 121 -8.21 -11.20 -7.80
N GLU A 122 -7.78 -11.98 -6.80
CA GLU A 122 -6.56 -11.70 -6.03
C GLU A 122 -5.31 -11.71 -6.94
N PHE A 123 -5.21 -12.68 -7.85
CA PHE A 123 -4.12 -12.77 -8.82
C PHE A 123 -4.08 -11.58 -9.77
N GLN A 124 -5.23 -11.09 -10.24
CA GLN A 124 -5.32 -9.96 -11.15
C GLN A 124 -4.84 -8.66 -10.52
N VAL A 125 -5.13 -8.44 -9.24
CA VAL A 125 -4.64 -7.26 -8.50
C VAL A 125 -3.11 -7.26 -8.45
N LEU A 126 -2.50 -8.38 -8.05
CA LEU A 126 -1.04 -8.52 -8.00
C LEU A 126 -0.38 -8.46 -9.39
N ALA A 127 -1.04 -9.01 -10.41
CA ALA A 127 -0.53 -9.00 -11.78
C ALA A 127 -0.51 -7.59 -12.41
N VAL A 128 -1.42 -6.69 -12.02
CA VAL A 128 -1.39 -5.29 -12.46
C VAL A 128 -0.16 -4.58 -11.89
N VAL A 129 0.12 -4.78 -10.59
CA VAL A 129 1.28 -4.21 -9.90
C VAL A 129 2.60 -4.70 -10.50
N LEU A 130 2.75 -6.01 -10.69
CA LEU A 130 3.96 -6.61 -11.27
C LEU A 130 4.23 -6.18 -12.73
N LYS A 131 3.17 -5.87 -13.49
CA LYS A 131 3.32 -5.32 -14.85
C LYS A 131 3.72 -3.86 -14.85
N SER A 132 3.23 -3.05 -13.91
CA SER A 132 3.64 -1.65 -13.81
C SER A 132 5.09 -1.49 -13.37
N GLU A 133 5.65 -2.47 -12.68
CA GLU A 133 7.03 -2.47 -12.21
C GLU A 133 8.03 -3.12 -13.19
N ASP A 134 7.55 -3.69 -14.32
CA ASP A 134 8.35 -4.48 -15.28
C ASP A 134 9.08 -5.70 -14.65
N VAL A 135 8.56 -6.20 -13.52
CA VAL A 135 9.17 -7.28 -12.73
C VAL A 135 8.79 -8.67 -13.23
N CYS A 136 7.72 -8.79 -14.02
CA CYS A 136 7.19 -10.09 -14.46
C CYS A 136 6.64 -10.04 -15.89
N SER A 137 7.02 -11.03 -16.72
CA SER A 137 6.51 -11.14 -18.08
C SER A 137 5.08 -11.68 -18.12
N ASN A 138 4.34 -11.34 -19.18
CA ASN A 138 3.00 -11.91 -19.41
C ASN A 138 2.99 -13.44 -19.44
N ARG A 139 4.09 -14.07 -19.88
CA ARG A 139 4.23 -15.52 -19.93
C ARG A 139 4.29 -16.13 -18.52
N GLU A 140 5.12 -15.55 -17.65
CA GLU A 140 5.26 -16.01 -16.26
C GLU A 140 3.96 -15.83 -15.48
N LEU A 141 3.21 -14.76 -15.73
CA LEU A 141 1.88 -14.56 -15.13
C LEU A 141 0.87 -15.62 -15.58
N VAL A 142 0.90 -16.03 -16.84
CA VAL A 142 0.03 -17.11 -17.33
C VAL A 142 0.39 -18.43 -16.67
N ASP A 143 1.68 -18.78 -16.61
CA ASP A 143 2.12 -20.04 -15.99
C ASP A 143 1.74 -20.10 -14.49
N GLN A 144 1.87 -18.98 -13.76
CA GLN A 144 1.46 -18.90 -12.36
C GLN A 144 -0.06 -18.97 -12.16
N LEU A 145 -0.85 -18.38 -13.05
CA LEU A 145 -2.31 -18.46 -13.02
C LEU A 145 -2.81 -19.90 -13.25
N LEU A 146 -2.12 -20.66 -14.10
CA LEU A 146 -2.52 -22.03 -14.45
C LEU A 146 -2.08 -23.06 -13.40
N THR A 147 -1.01 -22.79 -12.65
CA THR A 147 -0.40 -23.72 -11.68
C THR A 147 -1.36 -24.33 -10.64
N PRO A 148 -2.30 -23.58 -10.02
CA PRO A 148 -3.18 -24.13 -8.98
C PRO A 148 -4.47 -24.79 -9.52
N MET A 149 -4.70 -24.80 -10.82
CA MET A 149 -5.89 -25.44 -11.41
C MET A 149 -5.71 -26.95 -11.52
N SER A 150 -6.75 -27.71 -11.17
CA SER A 150 -6.79 -29.15 -11.50
C SER A 150 -7.06 -29.37 -12.99
N ASP A 151 -6.57 -30.46 -13.55
CA ASP A 151 -6.79 -30.82 -14.96
C ASP A 151 -8.30 -30.87 -15.31
N GLY A 152 -9.14 -31.34 -14.38
CA GLY A 152 -10.58 -31.37 -14.54
C GLY A 152 -11.21 -29.98 -14.63
N LEU A 153 -10.78 -29.06 -13.77
CA LEU A 153 -11.26 -27.68 -13.76
C LEU A 153 -10.78 -26.93 -15.02
N TYR A 154 -9.49 -27.05 -15.36
CA TYR A 154 -8.90 -26.47 -16.57
C TYR A 154 -9.65 -26.89 -17.84
N ASN A 155 -9.92 -28.20 -17.98
CA ASN A 155 -10.66 -28.73 -19.13
C ASN A 155 -12.15 -28.33 -19.13
N SER A 156 -12.78 -28.19 -17.96
CA SER A 156 -14.17 -27.72 -17.82
C SER A 156 -14.33 -26.24 -18.14
N MET A 157 -13.27 -25.47 -17.93
CA MET A 157 -13.25 -24.02 -18.05
C MET A 157 -12.89 -23.53 -19.44
N LYS A 158 -12.57 -24.44 -20.38
CA LYS A 158 -12.19 -24.18 -21.79
C LYS A 158 -12.60 -22.77 -22.22
N LEU A 159 -11.63 -21.85 -22.11
CA LEU A 159 -11.60 -20.55 -22.77
C LEU A 159 -11.49 -20.78 -24.28
#